data_AF-A0A4Y2PES9-F1
#
_entry.id   AF-A0A4Y2PES9-F1
#
_cell.length_a   1.000
_cell.length_b   1.000
_cell.length_c   1.000
_cell.angle_alpha   90.00
_cell.angle_beta   90.00
_cell.angle_gamma   90.00
#
_symmetry.space_group_name_H-M   'P 1'
#
loop_
_entity.id
_entity.type
_entity.pdbx_description
1 polymer ?
#
loop_
_entity_poly.entity_id
_entity_poly.type
_entity_poly.pdbx_seq_one_letter_code
_entity_poly.pdbx_strand_id
1 'polypeptide(L)' 'MASPKKKRQCVQGYMLFFRGYVKDVAYRTKAHNVVELKENIQATIKTVDQGILQSFWMELEYRLDIIL' A
#
# COMPACT_ATOMS: atom_id res chain seq x y z
N MET A 1 -3.62 23.87 6.90
CA MET A 1 -3.50 22.50 7.46
C MET A 1 -4.70 21.67 6.99
N ALA A 2 -4.49 20.43 6.54
CA ALA A 2 -5.60 19.56 6.09
C ALA A 2 -6.57 19.21 7.23
N SER A 3 -7.88 19.25 6.94
CA SER A 3 -8.94 18.87 7.88
C SER A 3 -8.77 17.42 8.38
N PRO A 4 -9.12 17.12 9.64
CA PRO A 4 -9.08 15.75 10.18
C PRO A 4 -9.79 14.72 9.28
N LYS A 5 -10.88 15.11 8.61
CA LYS A 5 -11.61 14.25 7.67
C LYS A 5 -10.76 13.90 6.44
N LYS A 6 -10.04 14.89 5.90
CA LYS A 6 -9.14 14.72 4.74
C LYS A 6 -7.95 13.82 5.11
N LYS A 7 -7.36 14.01 6.30
CA LYS A 7 -6.30 13.13 6.84
C LYS A 7 -6.79 11.68 6.98
N ARG A 8 -8.01 11.48 7.46
CA ARG A 8 -8.59 10.12 7.62
C ARG A 8 -8.78 9.42 6.27
N GLN A 9 -9.22 10.16 5.24
CA GLN A 9 -9.33 9.64 3.88
C GLN A 9 -7.96 9.27 3.29
N CYS A 10 -6.91 10.08 3.54
CA CYS A 10 -5.54 9.74 3.14
C CYS A 10 -5.09 8.39 3.73
N VAL A 11 -5.25 8.22 5.04
CA VAL A 11 -4.83 6.99 5.75
C VAL A 11 -5.63 5.77 5.26
N GLN A 12 -6.93 5.94 4.98
CA GLN A 12 -7.75 4.87 4.40
C GLN A 12 -7.30 4.50 2.98
N GLY A 13 -6.98 5.48 2.13
CA GLY A 13 -6.44 5.24 0.79
C GLY A 13 -5.14 4.43 0.83
N TYR A 14 -4.23 4.79 1.75
CA TYR A 14 -2.97 4.05 1.97
C TYR A 14 -3.21 2.61 2.38
N MET A 15 -4.10 2.38 3.35
CA MET A 15 -4.40 1.04 3.83
C MET A 15 -5.03 0.16 2.74
N LEU A 16 -5.88 0.72 1.89
CA LEU A 16 -6.50 0.01 0.76
C LEU A 16 -5.47 -0.33 -0.34
N PHE A 17 -4.62 0.61 -0.72
CA PHE A 17 -3.57 0.39 -1.73
C PHE A 17 -2.57 -0.67 -1.27
N PHE A 18 -2.01 -0.51 -0.07
CA PHE A 18 -0.99 -1.42 0.45
C PHE A 18 -1.54 -2.84 0.57
N ARG A 19 -2.79 -2.98 1.04
CA ARG A 19 -3.50 -4.27 1.06
C ARG A 19 -3.66 -4.86 -0.35
N GLY A 20 -4.01 -4.04 -1.34
CA GLY A 20 -4.15 -4.46 -2.73
C GLY A 20 -2.82 -4.94 -3.32
N TYR A 21 -1.76 -4.15 -3.16
CA TYR A 21 -0.41 -4.47 -3.63
C TYR A 21 0.13 -5.76 -2.99
N VAL A 22 0.06 -5.87 -1.65
CA VAL A 22 0.52 -7.07 -0.95
C VAL A 22 -0.28 -8.29 -1.39
N LYS A 23 -1.59 -8.16 -1.60
CA LYS A 23 -2.41 -9.25 -2.11
C LYS A 23 -2.02 -9.63 -3.55
N ASP A 24 -1.76 -8.68 -4.43
CA ASP A 24 -1.38 -8.99 -5.81
C ASP A 24 -0.03 -9.71 -5.87
N VAL A 25 0.96 -9.20 -5.14
CA VAL A 25 2.33 -9.72 -5.21
C VAL A 25 2.51 -11.00 -4.39
N ALA A 26 2.00 -11.06 -3.15
CA ALA A 26 2.19 -12.24 -2.30
C ALA A 26 1.44 -13.48 -2.80
N TYR A 27 0.35 -13.30 -3.57
CA TYR A 27 -0.44 -14.41 -4.12
C TYR A 27 -0.03 -14.80 -5.55
N ARG A 28 0.86 -14.04 -6.21
CA ARG A 28 1.47 -14.48 -7.49
C ARG A 28 2.31 -15.75 -7.29
N THR A 29 2.99 -15.84 -6.15
CA THR A 29 3.71 -17.04 -5.75
C THR A 29 2.74 -18.00 -5.07
N LYS A 30 2.62 -19.23 -5.57
CA LYS A 30 1.83 -20.28 -4.91
C LYS A 30 2.40 -20.52 -3.51
N ALA A 31 1.53 -20.51 -2.51
CA ALA A 31 1.81 -20.97 -1.16
C ALA A 31 0.95 -22.20 -0.87
N HIS A 32 1.56 -23.25 -0.36
CA HIS A 32 0.89 -24.53 -0.07
C HIS A 32 0.34 -24.57 1.36
N ASN A 33 0.79 -23.67 2.23
CA ASN A 33 0.36 -23.56 3.61
C ASN A 33 0.44 -22.10 4.09
N VAL A 34 -0.06 -21.87 5.31
CA VAL A 34 -0.11 -20.53 5.93
C VAL A 34 1.29 -19.98 6.25
N VAL A 35 2.28 -20.84 6.49
CA VAL A 35 3.66 -20.42 6.79
C VAL A 35 4.30 -19.80 5.55
N GLU A 36 4.23 -20.50 4.41
CA GLU A 36 4.72 -19.99 3.11
C GLU A 36 3.99 -18.71 2.70
N LEU A 37 2.67 -18.62 2.93
CA LEU A 37 1.92 -17.39 2.64
C LEU A 37 2.42 -16.23 3.50
N LYS A 38 2.72 -16.47 4.79
CA LYS A 38 3.27 -15.46 5.69
C LYS A 38 4.65 -15.00 5.23
N GLU A 39 5.50 -15.92 4.78
CA GLU A 39 6.82 -15.61 4.21
C GLU A 39 6.71 -14.80 2.92
N ASN A 40 5.80 -15.16 2.01
CA ASN A 40 5.54 -14.40 0.78
C ASN A 40 5.06 -12.98 1.08
N ILE A 41 4.17 -12.81 2.07
CA ILE A 41 3.73 -11.48 2.53
C ILE A 41 4.92 -10.69 3.10
N GLN A 42 5.74 -11.30 3.96
CA GLN A 42 6.91 -10.64 4.53
C GLN A 42 7.94 -10.25 3.47
N ALA A 43 8.19 -11.11 2.50
CA ALA A 43 9.06 -10.83 1.37
C ALA A 43 8.50 -9.66 0.53
N THR A 44 7.20 -9.66 0.25
CA THR A 44 6.53 -8.57 -0.47
C THR A 44 6.60 -7.25 0.28
N ILE A 45 6.44 -7.24 1.60
CA ILE A 45 6.59 -6.02 2.40
C ILE A 45 8.02 -5.49 2.29
N LYS A 46 9.03 -6.37 2.25
CA LYS A 46 10.45 -5.97 2.08
C LYS A 46 10.76 -5.42 0.69
N THR A 47 9.94 -5.68 -0.33
CA THR A 47 10.12 -5.07 -1.67
C THR A 47 9.51 -3.68 -1.76
N VAL A 48 8.76 -3.23 -0.76
CA VAL A 48 8.23 -1.86 -0.72
C VAL A 48 9.37 -0.91 -0.37
N ASP A 49 9.96 -0.31 -1.40
CA ASP A 49 10.96 0.73 -1.27
C ASP A 49 10.37 2.15 -1.24
N GLN A 50 11.24 3.14 -1.02
CA GLN A 50 10.86 4.54 -0.95
C GLN A 50 10.21 5.06 -2.24
N GLY A 51 10.62 4.57 -3.42
CA GLY A 51 10.06 4.97 -4.71
C GLY A 51 8.62 4.50 -4.89
N ILE A 52 8.30 3.27 -4.46
CA ILE A 52 6.92 2.76 -4.43
C ILE A 52 6.05 3.61 -3.50
N LEU A 53 6.58 3.96 -2.32
CA LEU A 53 5.91 4.84 -1.36
C LEU A 53 5.69 6.24 -1.94
N GLN A 54 6.69 6.84 -2.57
CA GLN A 54 6.58 8.18 -3.18
C GLN A 54 5.58 8.20 -4.32
N SER A 55 5.57 7.18 -5.18
CA SER A 55 4.60 7.06 -6.28
C SER A 55 3.17 6.98 -5.74
N PHE A 56 2.98 6.21 -4.66
CA PHE A 56 1.70 6.14 -3.97
C PHE A 56 1.28 7.50 -3.38
N TRP A 57 2.20 8.21 -2.71
CA TRP A 57 1.92 9.53 -2.15
C TRP A 57 1.49 10.52 -3.23
N MET A 58 2.18 10.53 -4.37
CA MET A 58 1.85 11.37 -5.51
C MET A 58 0.45 11.06 -6.06
N GLU A 59 0.10 9.78 -6.22
CA GLU A 59 -1.25 9.38 -6.67
C GLU A 59 -2.33 9.80 -5.65
N LEU A 60 -2.03 9.68 -4.36
CA LEU A 60 -2.95 10.07 -3.30
C LEU A 60 -3.16 11.59 -3.23
N GLU A 61 -2.09 12.37 -3.38
CA GLU A 61 -2.15 13.83 -3.46
C GLU A 61 -2.94 14.30 -4.67
N TYR A 62 -2.72 13.67 -5.84
CA TYR A 62 -3.49 13.89 -7.06
C TYR A 62 -4.98 13.61 -6.85
N ARG A 63 -5.33 12.41 -6.35
CA ARG A 63 -6.74 11.99 -6.18
C ARG A 63 -7.52 12.80 -5.15
N LEU A 64 -6.83 13.40 -4.18
CA LEU A 64 -7.46 14.20 -3.13
C LEU A 64 -7.52 15.69 -3.46
N ASP A 65 -7.10 16.11 -4.66
CA ASP A 65 -6.85 17.51 -5.01
C ASP A 65 -6.11 18.21 -3.87
N ILE A 66 -5.05 17.55 -3.37
CA ILE A 66 -4.15 18.11 -2.34
C ILE A 66 -2.95 18.78 -2.99
N ILE A 67 -2.78 18.67 -4.33
CA ILE A 67 -1.70 19.31 -5.07
C ILE A 67 -1.49 20.73 -4.52
N LEU A 68 -0.31 20.90 -3.94
CA LEU A 68 0.18 22.13 -3.35
C LEU A 68 0.68 23.07 -4.44
#